data_AF-A0A0C9PQB0-F1
#
_entry.id   AF-A0A0C9PQB0-F1
#
_cell.length_a   1.000
_cell.length_b   1.000
_cell.length_c   1.000
_cell.angle_alpha   90.00
_cell.angle_beta   90.00
_cell.angle_gamma   90.00
#
_symmetry.space_group_name_H-M   'P 1'
#
loop_
_entity.id
_entity.type
_entity.pdbx_description
1 polymer ?
#
loop_
_entity_poly.entity_id
_entity_poly.type
_entity_poly.pdbx_seq_one_letter_code
_entity_poly.pdbx_strand_id
1 'polypeptide(L)'
;KKLLEPTCREIETSLRLHVHAHLKLDSCNPLKVGVKDGGRIVRSSPLPLSNNLVSSKRFIEHYLDDMFYNLTTVALHDWKTYRTMHALAKYKLGLETVENHLPTQTLEQGLDALEIMRNIHVFVSKYHYNLNTQTFIEHTSANKHLNTIGIRHIANSIRTHGTGIMSTTVNLVYQFLRVKLHTFSQFLFDEHIKSRLLRDIRFMRSQRERNELVPYTYERAEKFQKGIRKLGMSGEGSLSYLDHFRQLITHIGNALGYVRLIRSGGLHASANAVSFLPEINSSAHFQSACHSLDYSSTTNAAAKRLDDDIGNLVRNFTEGIQYFKLLVDVFASAFRDPKSFHLQQFYAIVPPLTLSFVDNAVSNKEKIFKKNKDGAAFTDDGFAMGIAYINALLDQDAEFDGLQWFETVNSHFNREKIAAEVRADGGDEKLQQTKALTLKRIAQRTAEFQLLYYSLSGARVFFKQPEESF
;
A
#
# COMPACT_ATOMS: atom_id res chain seq x y z
N LYS A 1 42.61 -20.67 -22.03
CA LYS A 1 42.14 -20.20 -20.71
C LYS A 1 43.10 -19.16 -20.09
N LYS A 2 44.32 -19.53 -19.68
CA LYS A 2 45.29 -18.59 -19.04
C LYS A 2 45.61 -17.31 -19.83
N LEU A 3 45.55 -17.33 -21.16
CA LEU A 3 45.83 -16.18 -22.01
C LEU A 3 44.66 -15.16 -22.08
N LEU A 4 43.41 -15.64 -22.10
CA LEU A 4 42.22 -14.81 -22.34
C LEU A 4 41.55 -14.36 -21.04
N GLU A 5 41.76 -15.08 -19.94
CA GLU A 5 41.17 -14.77 -18.63
C GLU A 5 41.52 -13.37 -18.09
N PRO A 6 42.77 -12.87 -18.21
CA PRO A 6 43.10 -11.50 -17.83
C PRO A 6 42.30 -10.46 -18.63
N THR A 7 42.17 -10.67 -19.95
CA THR A 7 41.37 -9.79 -20.81
C THR A 7 39.89 -9.81 -20.43
N CYS A 8 39.35 -10.98 -20.08
CA CYS A 8 37.97 -11.11 -19.63
C CYS A 8 37.71 -10.29 -18.35
N ARG A 9 38.62 -10.37 -17.37
CA ARG A 9 38.55 -9.59 -16.12
C ARG A 9 38.67 -8.09 -16.39
N GLU A 10 39.56 -7.68 -17.30
CA GLU A 10 39.71 -6.26 -17.67
C GLU A 10 38.44 -5.70 -18.33
N ILE A 11 37.84 -6.45 -19.26
CA ILE A 11 36.57 -6.08 -19.89
C ILE A 11 35.47 -5.97 -18.83
N GLU A 12 35.33 -6.99 -17.98
CA GLU A 12 34.35 -7.02 -16.90
C GLU A 12 34.48 -5.81 -15.94
N THR A 13 35.71 -5.50 -15.52
CA THR A 13 35.99 -4.36 -14.63
C THR A 13 35.70 -3.03 -15.32
N SER A 14 36.04 -2.90 -16.60
CA SER A 14 35.73 -1.71 -17.40
C SER A 14 34.23 -1.48 -17.54
N LEU A 15 33.47 -2.54 -17.82
CA LEU A 15 32.01 -2.49 -17.88
C LEU A 15 31.44 -2.06 -16.51
N ARG A 16 31.95 -2.61 -15.40
CA ARG A 16 31.47 -2.33 -14.05
C ARG A 16 31.72 -0.88 -13.66
N LEU A 17 32.95 -0.39 -13.88
CA LEU A 17 33.31 1.00 -13.62
C LEU A 17 32.44 1.98 -14.41
N HIS A 18 32.09 1.63 -15.66
CA HIS A 18 31.24 2.49 -16.48
C HIS A 18 29.79 2.55 -15.96
N VAL A 19 29.21 1.41 -15.57
CA VAL A 19 27.86 1.39 -15.00
C VAL A 19 27.80 2.16 -13.68
N HIS A 20 28.87 2.09 -12.87
CA HIS A 20 28.98 2.80 -11.59
C HIS A 20 29.62 4.19 -11.69
N ALA A 21 29.83 4.75 -12.89
CA ALA A 21 30.47 6.06 -13.06
C ALA A 21 29.71 7.20 -12.35
N HIS A 22 28.40 7.05 -12.16
CA HIS A 22 27.55 7.97 -11.41
C HIS A 22 27.91 8.07 -9.91
N LEU A 23 28.61 7.08 -9.35
CA LEU A 23 29.07 7.07 -7.95
C LEU A 23 30.35 7.90 -7.73
N LYS A 24 30.88 8.56 -8.78
CA LYS A 24 32.11 9.37 -8.72
C LYS A 24 33.30 8.62 -8.07
N LEU A 25 33.44 7.34 -8.39
CA LEU A 25 34.64 6.57 -8.04
C LEU A 25 35.87 7.26 -8.66
N ASP A 26 37.00 7.23 -7.94
CA ASP A 26 38.23 7.93 -8.32
C ASP A 26 38.51 7.78 -9.82
N SER A 27 38.47 8.91 -10.53
CA SER A 27 38.68 8.95 -11.97
C SER A 27 40.09 8.47 -12.25
N CYS A 28 40.25 7.22 -12.70
CA CYS A 28 41.52 6.73 -13.19
C CYS A 28 41.96 7.65 -14.33
N ASN A 29 43.02 8.43 -14.11
CA ASN A 29 43.54 9.33 -15.13
C ASN A 29 44.04 8.48 -16.32
N PRO A 30 43.40 8.57 -17.50
CA PRO A 30 43.72 7.72 -18.64
C PRO A 30 45.16 7.96 -19.15
N LEU A 31 45.76 9.10 -18.83
CA LEU A 31 47.15 9.44 -19.17
C LEU A 31 48.17 8.79 -18.21
N LYS A 32 47.76 8.35 -17.01
CA LYS A 32 48.64 7.70 -16.03
C LYS A 32 48.59 6.17 -16.11
N VAL A 33 47.44 5.59 -16.47
CA VAL A 33 47.20 4.13 -16.43
C VAL A 33 47.25 3.50 -17.83
N GLY A 34 47.07 4.30 -18.90
CA GLY A 34 46.96 3.82 -20.28
C GLY A 34 45.56 3.27 -20.59
N VAL A 35 45.07 3.54 -21.80
CA VAL A 35 43.78 3.02 -22.28
C VAL A 35 44.01 1.64 -22.91
N LYS A 36 43.49 0.59 -22.26
CA LYS A 36 43.51 -0.77 -22.82
C LYS A 36 42.25 -0.99 -23.67
N ASP A 37 42.41 -1.12 -24.99
CA ASP A 37 41.30 -1.42 -25.92
C ASP A 37 41.10 -2.94 -26.05
N GLY A 38 40.23 -3.49 -25.21
CA GLY A 38 39.78 -4.88 -25.30
C GLY A 38 39.04 -5.20 -26.61
N GLY A 39 38.59 -4.20 -27.36
CA GLY A 39 37.87 -4.36 -28.62
C GLY A 39 38.71 -5.03 -29.71
N ARG A 40 40.04 -4.87 -29.70
CA ARG A 40 40.93 -5.54 -30.67
C ARG A 40 40.91 -7.06 -30.52
N ILE A 41 40.85 -7.54 -29.28
CA ILE A 41 40.81 -8.98 -28.98
C ILE A 41 39.41 -9.53 -29.27
N VAL A 42 38.36 -8.76 -29.03
CA VAL A 42 36.98 -9.16 -29.38
C VAL A 42 36.81 -9.28 -30.90
N ARG A 43 37.44 -8.38 -31.68
CA ARG A 43 37.39 -8.38 -33.15
C ARG A 43 38.34 -9.38 -33.82
N SER A 44 39.16 -10.12 -33.05
CA SER A 44 40.10 -11.08 -33.65
C SER A 44 39.36 -12.25 -34.29
N SER A 45 39.72 -12.59 -35.52
CA SER A 45 39.22 -13.80 -36.18
C SER A 45 39.56 -15.06 -35.37
N PRO A 46 38.72 -16.11 -35.43
CA PRO A 46 39.00 -17.35 -34.74
C PRO A 46 40.35 -17.94 -35.15
N LEU A 47 41.15 -18.34 -34.16
CA LEU A 47 42.51 -18.86 -34.36
C LEU A 47 42.46 -20.39 -34.45
N PRO A 48 42.93 -21.01 -35.55
CA PRO A 48 43.07 -22.45 -35.64
C PRO A 48 44.29 -22.91 -34.81
N LEU A 49 44.04 -23.70 -33.77
CA LEU A 49 45.06 -24.28 -32.89
C LEU A 49 44.79 -25.78 -32.75
N SER A 50 45.71 -26.61 -33.26
CA SER A 50 45.71 -28.08 -33.10
C SER A 50 44.33 -28.72 -33.28
N ASN A 51 43.72 -28.52 -34.45
CA ASN A 51 42.39 -28.98 -34.86
C ASN A 51 41.18 -28.34 -34.14
N ASN A 52 41.40 -27.34 -33.28
CA ASN A 52 40.32 -26.56 -32.66
C ASN A 52 40.31 -25.12 -33.16
N LEU A 53 39.11 -24.58 -33.37
CA LEU A 53 38.91 -23.17 -33.73
C LEU A 53 38.64 -22.37 -32.45
N VAL A 54 39.63 -21.59 -31.99
CA VAL A 54 39.49 -20.79 -30.77
C VAL A 54 39.00 -19.39 -31.12
N SER A 55 37.75 -19.09 -30.75
CA SER A 55 37.19 -17.75 -30.88
C SER A 55 37.35 -16.98 -29.56
N SER A 56 38.17 -15.92 -29.58
CA SER A 56 38.32 -15.00 -28.45
C SER A 56 36.99 -14.36 -28.06
N LYS A 57 36.17 -13.99 -29.06
CA LYS A 57 34.83 -13.42 -28.88
C LYS A 57 33.93 -14.34 -28.05
N ARG A 58 33.74 -15.59 -28.49
CA ARG A 58 32.89 -16.56 -27.77
C ARG A 58 33.39 -16.89 -26.38
N PHE A 59 34.71 -16.92 -26.18
CA PHE A 59 35.29 -17.16 -24.87
C PHE A 59 34.95 -16.03 -23.89
N ILE A 60 35.00 -14.77 -24.36
CA ILE A 60 34.64 -13.59 -23.56
C ILE A 60 33.14 -13.55 -23.29
N GLU A 61 32.29 -13.85 -24.29
CA GLU A 61 30.83 -13.94 -24.13
C GLU A 61 30.46 -14.95 -23.04
N HIS A 62 30.97 -16.19 -23.14
CA HIS A 62 30.73 -17.23 -22.14
C HIS A 62 31.23 -16.85 -20.75
N TYR A 63 32.39 -16.19 -20.64
CA TYR A 63 32.90 -15.74 -19.35
C TYR A 63 31.97 -14.70 -18.70
N LEU A 64 31.51 -13.73 -19.48
CA LEU A 64 30.62 -12.68 -18.99
C LEU A 64 29.26 -13.25 -18.61
N ASP A 65 28.71 -14.18 -19.40
CA ASP A 65 27.44 -14.84 -19.11
C ASP A 65 27.49 -15.62 -17.79
N ASP A 66 28.49 -16.49 -17.62
CA ASP A 66 28.66 -17.29 -16.40
C ASP A 66 28.87 -16.38 -15.17
N MET A 67 29.68 -15.34 -15.31
CA MET A 67 29.97 -14.42 -14.21
C MET A 67 28.75 -13.57 -13.85
N PHE A 68 28.05 -12.97 -14.82
CA PHE A 68 26.85 -12.17 -14.57
C PHE A 68 25.72 -13.00 -14.00
N TYR A 69 25.52 -14.23 -14.50
CA TYR A 69 24.54 -15.14 -13.97
C TYR A 69 24.85 -15.50 -12.51
N ASN A 70 26.06 -15.98 -12.23
CA ASN A 70 26.47 -16.35 -10.87
C ASN A 70 26.38 -15.16 -9.90
N LEU A 71 26.84 -13.97 -10.28
CA LEU A 71 26.71 -12.79 -9.42
C LEU A 71 25.25 -12.39 -9.18
N THR A 72 24.39 -12.51 -10.20
CA THR A 72 22.95 -12.25 -10.05
C THR A 72 22.29 -13.27 -9.12
N THR A 73 22.72 -14.54 -9.13
CA THR A 73 22.21 -15.55 -8.18
C THR A 73 22.63 -15.27 -6.73
N VAL A 74 23.80 -14.66 -6.51
CA VAL A 74 24.29 -14.29 -5.18
C VAL A 74 23.61 -13.01 -4.68
N ALA A 75 23.42 -12.03 -5.56
CA ALA A 75 22.85 -10.73 -5.26
C ALA A 75 21.74 -10.37 -6.25
N LEU A 76 20.55 -10.96 -6.06
CA LEU A 76 19.38 -10.78 -6.93
C LEU A 76 18.96 -9.30 -7.10
N HIS A 77 19.28 -8.41 -6.17
CA HIS A 77 18.93 -6.98 -6.25
C HIS A 77 19.75 -6.23 -7.32
N ASP A 78 20.94 -6.71 -7.65
CA ASP A 78 21.85 -6.09 -8.62
C ASP A 78 21.59 -6.54 -10.06
N TRP A 79 20.54 -7.32 -10.30
CA TRP A 79 20.16 -7.82 -11.63
C TRP A 79 20.07 -6.70 -12.68
N LYS A 80 19.61 -5.49 -12.29
CA LYS A 80 19.50 -4.33 -13.18
C LYS A 80 20.87 -3.79 -13.59
N THR A 81 21.82 -3.80 -12.67
CA THR A 81 23.22 -3.42 -12.91
C THR A 81 23.83 -4.38 -13.93
N TYR A 82 23.71 -5.69 -13.72
CA TYR A 82 24.23 -6.69 -14.65
C TYR A 82 23.53 -6.64 -16.01
N ARG A 83 22.20 -6.42 -16.06
CA ARG A 83 21.48 -6.18 -17.32
C ARG A 83 22.03 -4.98 -18.09
N THR A 84 22.37 -3.91 -17.37
CA THR A 84 22.99 -2.72 -17.99
C THR A 84 24.40 -3.03 -18.50
N MET A 85 25.17 -3.86 -17.77
CA MET A 85 26.48 -4.32 -18.23
C MET A 85 26.40 -5.18 -19.50
N HIS A 86 25.42 -6.08 -19.61
CA HIS A 86 25.15 -6.84 -20.84
C HIS A 86 24.85 -5.90 -22.02
N ALA A 87 23.95 -4.93 -21.83
CA ALA A 87 23.62 -3.95 -22.86
C ALA A 87 24.85 -3.12 -23.28
N LEU A 88 25.69 -2.73 -22.31
CA LEU A 88 26.93 -1.99 -22.55
C LEU A 88 27.96 -2.83 -23.31
N ALA A 89 28.10 -4.12 -22.99
CA ALA A 89 28.99 -5.05 -23.67
C ALA A 89 28.60 -5.23 -25.14
N LYS A 90 27.30 -5.36 -25.41
CA LYS A 90 26.76 -5.40 -26.78
C LYS A 90 27.04 -4.09 -27.52
N TYR A 91 26.72 -2.95 -26.90
CA TYR A 91 26.86 -1.63 -27.53
C TYR A 91 28.32 -1.26 -27.83
N LYS A 92 29.25 -1.50 -26.90
CA LYS A 92 30.65 -1.08 -27.05
C LYS A 92 31.55 -2.08 -27.78
N LEU A 93 31.31 -3.37 -27.58
CA LEU A 93 32.21 -4.43 -28.00
C LEU A 93 31.57 -5.38 -29.04
N GLY A 94 30.26 -5.26 -29.30
CA GLY A 94 29.56 -6.17 -30.22
C GLY A 94 29.48 -7.61 -29.72
N LEU A 95 29.56 -7.80 -28.40
CA LEU A 95 29.43 -9.10 -27.74
C LEU A 95 27.96 -9.51 -27.67
N GLU A 96 27.66 -10.71 -28.13
CA GLU A 96 26.34 -11.34 -28.01
C GLU A 96 26.35 -12.22 -26.77
N THR A 97 25.77 -11.67 -25.70
CA THR A 97 25.65 -12.34 -24.40
C THR A 97 24.22 -12.86 -24.23
N VAL A 98 24.04 -13.92 -23.44
CA VAL A 98 22.73 -14.53 -23.21
C VAL A 98 21.87 -13.62 -22.35
N GLU A 99 20.57 -13.55 -22.64
CA GLU A 99 19.63 -12.83 -21.78
C GLU A 99 19.45 -13.55 -20.44
N ASN A 100 19.63 -12.82 -19.34
CA ASN A 100 19.35 -13.34 -18.02
C ASN A 100 17.83 -13.49 -17.83
N HIS A 101 17.34 -14.73 -17.91
CA HIS A 101 15.96 -15.09 -17.57
C HIS A 101 15.76 -15.35 -16.06
N LEU A 102 16.68 -14.89 -15.22
CA LEU A 102 16.53 -15.00 -13.77
C LEU A 102 15.31 -14.20 -13.31
N PRO A 103 14.50 -14.73 -12.36
CA PRO A 103 13.37 -13.99 -11.82
C PRO A 103 13.84 -12.63 -11.32
N THR A 104 13.21 -11.55 -11.78
CA THR A 104 13.50 -10.17 -11.35
C THR A 104 13.02 -9.88 -9.91
N GLN A 105 13.00 -10.90 -9.05
CA GLN A 105 12.66 -10.79 -7.64
C GLN A 105 13.73 -9.94 -6.97
N THR A 106 13.40 -8.66 -6.87
CA THR A 106 14.12 -7.73 -6.02
C THR A 106 14.01 -8.29 -4.60
N LEU A 107 15.15 -8.39 -3.92
CA LEU A 107 15.36 -8.92 -2.54
C LEU A 107 14.57 -8.19 -1.44
N GLU A 108 13.57 -7.39 -1.80
CA GLU A 108 12.50 -6.98 -0.91
C GLU A 108 11.70 -8.26 -0.56
N GLN A 109 12.20 -9.01 0.44
CA GLN A 109 11.61 -10.22 1.01
C GLN A 109 10.21 -9.89 1.52
N GLY A 110 9.21 -10.03 0.65
CA GLY A 110 7.82 -9.77 0.97
C GLY A 110 6.93 -10.77 0.22
N LEU A 111 5.73 -10.97 0.75
CA LEU A 111 4.70 -11.81 0.13
C LEU A 111 4.38 -11.26 -1.27
N ASP A 112 4.28 -12.16 -2.25
CA ASP A 112 3.90 -11.81 -3.61
C ASP A 112 2.45 -11.31 -3.65
N ALA A 113 2.15 -10.31 -4.49
CA ALA A 113 0.79 -9.81 -4.67
C ALA A 113 -0.21 -10.93 -5.00
N LEU A 114 0.19 -11.94 -5.78
CA LEU A 114 -0.67 -13.09 -6.07
C LEU A 114 -0.99 -13.94 -4.82
N GLU A 115 -0.03 -14.12 -3.93
CA GLU A 115 -0.22 -14.87 -2.69
C GLU A 115 -1.15 -14.11 -1.72
N ILE A 116 -0.92 -12.79 -1.58
CA ILE A 116 -1.77 -11.91 -0.79
C ILE A 116 -3.20 -11.93 -1.33
N MET A 117 -3.37 -11.80 -2.63
CA MET A 117 -4.66 -11.81 -3.31
C MET A 117 -5.43 -13.11 -3.02
N ARG A 118 -4.78 -14.28 -3.10
CA ARG A 118 -5.40 -15.59 -2.80
C ARG A 118 -5.80 -15.72 -1.34
N ASN A 119 -5.02 -15.12 -0.43
CA ASN A 119 -5.20 -15.23 1.02
C ASN A 119 -5.62 -13.90 1.66
N ILE A 120 -6.45 -13.11 0.96
CA ILE A 120 -6.81 -11.74 1.40
C ILE A 120 -7.39 -11.71 2.82
N HIS A 121 -8.17 -12.73 3.18
CA HIS A 121 -8.78 -12.88 4.50
C HIS A 121 -7.76 -13.03 5.64
N VAL A 122 -6.62 -13.68 5.39
CA VAL A 122 -5.49 -13.79 6.34
C VAL A 122 -4.68 -12.50 6.36
N PHE A 123 -4.47 -11.91 5.18
CA PHE A 123 -3.69 -10.70 5.04
C PHE A 123 -4.28 -9.53 5.83
N VAL A 124 -5.57 -9.25 5.65
CA VAL A 124 -6.23 -8.12 6.31
C VAL A 124 -6.28 -8.24 7.84
N SER A 125 -6.19 -9.46 8.38
CA SER A 125 -6.13 -9.70 9.83
C SER A 125 -4.71 -9.69 10.39
N LYS A 126 -3.70 -10.07 9.58
CA LYS A 126 -2.31 -10.14 10.02
C LYS A 126 -1.52 -8.85 9.80
N TYR A 127 -1.98 -7.97 8.92
CA TYR A 127 -1.27 -6.74 8.58
C TYR A 127 -2.09 -5.50 8.96
N HIS A 128 -1.42 -4.51 9.53
CA HIS A 128 -1.98 -3.19 9.74
C HIS A 128 -1.63 -2.27 8.56
N TYR A 129 -2.62 -1.51 8.11
CA TYR A 129 -2.46 -0.55 7.04
C TYR A 129 -2.04 0.82 7.59
N ASN A 130 -1.04 1.43 6.96
CA ASN A 130 -0.68 2.83 7.15
C ASN A 130 -1.14 3.64 5.92
N LEU A 131 -2.06 4.58 6.14
CA LEU A 131 -2.67 5.37 5.08
C LEU A 131 -1.70 6.33 4.40
N ASN A 132 -0.76 6.87 5.17
CA ASN A 132 0.16 7.94 4.75
C ASN A 132 1.29 7.39 3.89
N THR A 133 1.96 6.34 4.35
CA THR A 133 3.07 5.72 3.62
C THR A 133 2.58 4.73 2.56
N GLN A 134 1.29 4.37 2.56
CA GLN A 134 0.73 3.28 1.76
C GLN A 134 1.54 1.99 1.94
N THR A 135 1.76 1.61 3.19
CA THR A 135 2.47 0.37 3.55
C THR A 135 1.63 -0.48 4.48
N PHE A 136 1.73 -1.78 4.32
CA PHE A 136 1.23 -2.77 5.26
C PHE A 136 2.37 -3.28 6.11
N ILE A 137 2.12 -3.44 7.40
CA ILE A 137 3.11 -3.91 8.37
C ILE A 137 2.51 -5.09 9.12
N GLU A 138 3.22 -6.21 9.12
CA GLU A 138 2.85 -7.39 9.90
C GLU A 138 2.83 -7.04 11.39
N HIS A 139 1.75 -7.37 12.11
CA HIS A 139 1.64 -6.98 13.52
C HIS A 139 2.14 -8.05 14.50
N THR A 140 2.26 -9.30 14.04
CA THR A 140 2.80 -10.43 14.80
C THR A 140 3.63 -11.29 13.86
N SER A 141 4.87 -11.57 14.24
CA SER A 141 5.76 -12.44 13.47
C SER A 141 6.51 -13.38 14.40
N ALA A 142 6.71 -14.63 13.96
CA ALA A 142 7.62 -15.55 14.64
C ALA A 142 9.09 -15.15 14.46
N ASN A 143 9.38 -14.32 13.46
CA ASN A 143 10.73 -13.87 13.12
C ASN A 143 11.17 -12.67 13.96
N LYS A 144 12.47 -12.37 13.95
CA LYS A 144 13.03 -11.17 14.61
C LYS A 144 12.64 -9.85 13.93
N HIS A 145 12.07 -9.93 12.72
CA HIS A 145 11.69 -8.79 11.90
C HIS A 145 10.24 -8.94 11.46
N LEU A 146 9.56 -7.81 11.29
CA LEU A 146 8.20 -7.76 10.77
C LEU A 146 8.26 -7.60 9.25
N ASN A 147 7.41 -8.33 8.54
CA ASN A 147 7.29 -8.15 7.10
C ASN A 147 6.58 -6.82 6.79
N THR A 148 7.04 -6.14 5.74
CA THR A 148 6.39 -4.91 5.25
C THR A 148 6.11 -5.03 3.75
N ILE A 149 4.94 -4.58 3.32
CA ILE A 149 4.52 -4.61 1.92
C ILE A 149 4.17 -3.20 1.49
N GLY A 150 4.82 -2.73 0.44
CA GLY A 150 4.67 -1.37 -0.07
C GLY A 150 4.52 -1.33 -1.59
N ILE A 151 4.51 -0.11 -2.13
CA ILE A 151 4.26 0.13 -3.57
C ILE A 151 5.29 -0.60 -4.45
N ARG A 152 6.56 -0.61 -4.04
CA ARG A 152 7.66 -1.24 -4.79
C ARG A 152 7.47 -2.75 -4.91
N HIS A 153 7.21 -3.44 -3.79
CA HIS A 153 6.86 -4.87 -3.74
C HIS A 153 5.75 -5.21 -4.74
N ILE A 154 4.63 -4.49 -4.69
CA ILE A 154 3.50 -4.74 -5.59
C ILE A 154 3.84 -4.43 -7.05
N ALA A 155 4.58 -3.34 -7.32
CA ALA A 155 5.03 -3.01 -8.66
C ALA A 155 5.95 -4.10 -9.25
N ASN A 156 6.76 -4.77 -8.42
CA ASN A 156 7.59 -5.90 -8.84
C ASN A 156 6.71 -7.11 -9.18
N SER A 157 5.73 -7.45 -8.34
CA SER A 157 4.77 -8.53 -8.62
C SER A 157 4.00 -8.30 -9.92
N ILE A 158 3.53 -7.06 -10.17
CA ILE A 158 2.84 -6.70 -11.41
C ILE A 158 3.78 -6.80 -12.63
N ARG A 159 5.07 -6.46 -12.48
CA ARG A 159 6.05 -6.65 -13.56
C ARG A 159 6.30 -8.12 -13.88
N THR A 160 6.21 -9.01 -12.89
CA THR A 160 6.40 -10.46 -13.07
C THR A 160 5.18 -11.13 -13.70
N HIS A 161 3.97 -10.86 -13.20
CA HIS A 161 2.77 -11.59 -13.65
C HIS A 161 1.81 -10.78 -14.53
N GLY A 162 2.16 -9.54 -14.84
CA GLY A 162 1.40 -8.64 -15.70
C GLY A 162 0.33 -7.83 -14.97
N THR A 163 -0.23 -6.84 -15.69
CA THR A 163 -1.26 -5.91 -15.19
C THR A 163 -2.60 -6.59 -14.92
N GLY A 164 -2.83 -7.78 -15.47
CA GLY A 164 -4.05 -8.58 -15.25
C GLY A 164 -4.33 -8.89 -13.77
N ILE A 165 -3.29 -8.97 -12.93
CA ILE A 165 -3.45 -9.16 -11.46
C ILE A 165 -4.33 -8.06 -10.86
N MET A 166 -4.25 -6.83 -11.36
CA MET A 166 -4.97 -5.69 -10.75
C MET A 166 -6.49 -5.91 -10.79
N SER A 167 -7.01 -6.31 -11.95
CA SER A 167 -8.44 -6.59 -12.15
C SER A 167 -8.92 -7.78 -11.31
N THR A 168 -8.14 -8.86 -11.28
CA THR A 168 -8.43 -10.07 -10.50
C THR A 168 -8.44 -9.78 -9.01
N THR A 169 -7.49 -8.98 -8.52
CA THR A 169 -7.44 -8.58 -7.11
C THR A 169 -8.67 -7.80 -6.70
N VAL A 170 -9.13 -6.85 -7.53
CA VAL A 170 -10.34 -6.08 -7.24
C VAL A 170 -11.57 -6.98 -7.17
N ASN A 171 -11.68 -7.97 -8.05
CA ASN A 171 -12.75 -8.96 -8.00
C ASN A 171 -12.73 -9.81 -6.71
N LEU A 172 -11.54 -10.27 -6.27
CA LEU A 172 -11.41 -11.03 -5.02
C LEU A 172 -11.69 -10.16 -3.79
N VAL A 173 -11.29 -8.89 -3.81
CA VAL A 173 -11.65 -7.93 -2.76
C VAL A 173 -13.16 -7.68 -2.76
N TYR A 174 -13.80 -7.56 -3.91
CA TYR A 174 -15.26 -7.48 -4.01
C TYR A 174 -15.95 -8.69 -3.35
N GLN A 175 -15.51 -9.91 -3.65
CA GLN A 175 -16.04 -11.14 -3.03
C GLN A 175 -15.84 -11.14 -1.51
N PHE A 176 -14.65 -10.74 -1.06
CA PHE A 176 -14.35 -10.61 0.37
C PHE A 176 -15.26 -9.57 1.05
N LEU A 177 -15.42 -8.40 0.44
CA LEU A 177 -16.27 -7.33 0.96
C LEU A 177 -17.72 -7.77 1.04
N ARG A 178 -18.25 -8.50 0.05
CA ARG A 178 -19.61 -9.04 0.11
C ARG A 178 -19.86 -9.86 1.37
N VAL A 179 -18.92 -10.73 1.75
CA VAL A 179 -19.02 -11.55 2.97
C VAL A 179 -18.95 -10.69 4.22
N LYS A 180 -17.97 -9.77 4.30
CA LYS A 180 -17.80 -8.89 5.48
C LYS A 180 -18.95 -7.89 5.66
N LEU A 181 -19.48 -7.36 4.56
CA LEU A 181 -20.64 -6.47 4.55
C LEU A 181 -21.93 -7.20 4.97
N HIS A 182 -22.04 -8.50 4.69
CA HIS A 182 -23.12 -9.32 5.24
C HIS A 182 -23.02 -9.43 6.76
N THR A 183 -21.84 -9.76 7.31
CA THR A 183 -21.61 -9.79 8.77
C THR A 183 -21.84 -8.41 9.40
N PHE A 184 -21.45 -7.34 8.71
CA PHE A 184 -21.69 -5.97 9.14
C PHE A 184 -23.19 -5.66 9.26
N SER A 185 -23.97 -6.08 8.26
CA SER A 185 -25.43 -5.91 8.26
C SER A 185 -26.08 -6.70 9.40
N GLN A 186 -25.66 -7.95 9.62
CA GLN A 186 -26.15 -8.77 10.74
C GLN A 186 -25.86 -8.13 12.10
N PHE A 187 -24.67 -7.55 12.28
CA PHE A 187 -24.30 -6.87 13.51
C PHE A 187 -25.22 -5.67 13.82
N LEU A 188 -25.52 -4.84 12.82
CA LEU A 188 -26.42 -3.69 12.99
C LEU A 188 -27.89 -4.09 13.13
N PHE A 189 -28.24 -5.29 12.65
CA PHE A 189 -29.60 -5.83 12.79
C PHE A 189 -29.87 -6.41 14.19
N ASP A 190 -28.82 -6.77 14.95
CA ASP A 190 -28.95 -7.28 16.31
C ASP A 190 -29.76 -6.33 17.20
N GLU A 191 -30.82 -6.84 17.81
CA GLU A 191 -31.76 -6.04 18.61
C GLU A 191 -31.10 -5.35 19.82
N HIS A 192 -30.05 -5.93 20.40
CA HIS A 192 -29.31 -5.29 21.50
C HIS A 192 -28.50 -4.07 21.03
N ILE A 193 -28.06 -4.04 19.77
CA ILE A 193 -27.35 -2.92 19.16
C ILE A 193 -28.34 -1.90 18.63
N LYS A 194 -29.25 -2.34 17.75
CA LYS A 194 -30.28 -1.53 17.11
C LYS A 194 -31.14 -0.75 18.09
N SER A 195 -31.61 -1.38 19.17
CA SER A 195 -32.44 -0.71 20.19
C SER A 195 -31.71 0.44 20.91
N ARG A 196 -30.40 0.31 21.11
CA ARG A 196 -29.55 1.34 21.73
C ARG A 196 -29.26 2.47 20.75
N LEU A 197 -28.91 2.15 19.51
CA LEU A 197 -28.71 3.14 18.45
C LEU A 197 -29.98 3.98 18.23
N LEU A 198 -31.13 3.33 18.12
CA LEU A 198 -32.42 4.02 17.98
C LEU A 198 -32.73 4.94 19.17
N ARG A 199 -32.33 4.57 20.38
CA ARG A 199 -32.51 5.42 21.57
C ARG A 199 -31.66 6.69 21.47
N ASP A 200 -30.41 6.56 21.03
CA ASP A 200 -29.50 7.69 20.87
C ASP A 200 -29.94 8.58 19.71
N ILE A 201 -30.33 8.00 18.56
CA ILE A 201 -30.85 8.74 17.40
C ILE A 201 -32.14 9.50 17.75
N ARG A 202 -33.09 8.87 18.45
CA ARG A 202 -34.33 9.54 18.88
C ARG A 202 -34.03 10.72 19.81
N PHE A 203 -33.10 10.54 20.74
CA PHE A 203 -32.67 11.63 21.61
C PHE A 203 -32.11 12.79 20.78
N MET A 204 -31.20 12.52 19.85
CA MET A 204 -30.63 13.56 19.00
C MET A 204 -31.68 14.29 18.15
N ARG A 205 -32.61 13.54 17.56
CA ARG A 205 -33.71 14.13 16.79
C ARG A 205 -34.60 15.03 17.65
N SER A 206 -34.95 14.57 18.85
CA SER A 206 -35.76 15.35 19.80
C SER A 206 -35.06 16.65 20.23
N GLN A 207 -33.73 16.66 20.32
CA GLN A 207 -32.98 17.88 20.64
C GLN A 207 -32.89 18.83 19.44
N ARG A 208 -32.68 18.29 18.24
CA ARG A 208 -32.72 19.10 16.99
C ARG A 208 -34.09 19.77 16.82
N GLU A 209 -35.18 19.06 17.11
CA GLU A 209 -36.55 19.61 17.07
C GLU A 209 -36.78 20.73 18.10
N ARG A 210 -36.02 20.74 19.20
CA ARG A 210 -36.07 21.80 20.23
C ARG A 210 -35.19 23.01 19.89
N ASN A 211 -34.59 23.06 18.69
CA ASN A 211 -33.61 24.06 18.27
C ASN A 211 -32.35 24.13 19.15
N GLU A 212 -32.12 23.11 19.97
CA GLU A 212 -30.86 22.95 20.69
C GLU A 212 -29.93 22.12 19.81
N LEU A 213 -29.01 22.78 19.08
CA LEU A 213 -27.91 22.11 18.36
C LEU A 213 -26.91 21.53 19.39
N VAL A 214 -27.33 20.50 20.11
CA VAL A 214 -26.47 19.80 21.07
C VAL A 214 -25.71 18.72 20.31
N PRO A 215 -24.37 18.80 20.25
CA PRO A 215 -23.56 17.81 19.57
C PRO A 215 -23.58 16.46 20.32
N TYR A 216 -23.11 15.40 19.67
CA TYR A 216 -23.06 14.09 20.28
C TYR A 216 -22.08 14.06 21.46
N THR A 217 -22.58 13.86 22.68
CA THR A 217 -21.75 13.98 23.89
C THR A 217 -20.82 12.79 24.14
N TYR A 218 -19.64 13.07 24.69
CA TYR A 218 -18.64 12.04 25.03
C TYR A 218 -19.19 11.01 26.03
N GLU A 219 -19.93 11.48 27.04
CA GLU A 219 -20.50 10.64 28.10
C GLU A 219 -21.54 9.66 27.52
N ARG A 220 -22.22 10.02 26.42
CA ARG A 220 -23.16 9.11 25.75
C ARG A 220 -22.43 7.99 25.02
N ALA A 221 -21.37 8.31 24.28
CA ALA A 221 -20.52 7.27 23.64
C ALA A 221 -19.96 6.31 24.70
N GLU A 222 -19.50 6.85 25.83
CA GLU A 222 -18.95 6.04 26.91
C GLU A 222 -20.01 5.14 27.57
N LYS A 223 -21.21 5.66 27.83
CA LYS A 223 -22.36 4.88 28.33
C LYS A 223 -22.74 3.76 27.37
N PHE A 224 -22.73 4.02 26.06
CA PHE A 224 -23.00 3.02 25.03
C PHE A 224 -21.95 1.90 25.04
N GLN A 225 -20.67 2.26 25.03
CA GLN A 225 -19.55 1.31 25.10
C GLN A 225 -19.61 0.44 26.36
N LYS A 226 -19.83 1.06 27.54
CA LYS A 226 -20.03 0.35 28.82
C LYS A 226 -21.25 -0.58 28.77
N GLY A 227 -22.34 -0.14 28.14
CA GLY A 227 -23.54 -0.95 27.95
C GLY A 227 -23.30 -2.19 27.09
N ILE A 228 -22.50 -2.09 26.03
CA ILE A 228 -22.15 -3.24 25.18
C ILE A 228 -21.25 -4.22 25.90
N ARG A 229 -20.26 -3.74 26.67
CA ARG A 229 -19.39 -4.64 27.46
C ARG A 229 -20.17 -5.53 28.43
N LYS A 230 -21.33 -5.08 28.92
CA LYS A 230 -22.21 -5.89 29.78
C LYS A 230 -22.92 -7.05 29.08
N LEU A 231 -23.00 -7.05 27.75
CA LEU A 231 -23.66 -8.12 26.98
C LEU A 231 -22.80 -9.39 26.90
N GLY A 232 -21.52 -9.30 27.21
CA GLY A 232 -20.59 -10.43 27.20
C GLY A 232 -19.24 -10.06 26.59
N MET A 233 -18.21 -10.78 27.02
CA MET A 233 -16.88 -10.79 26.43
C MET A 233 -16.66 -12.17 25.82
N SER A 234 -16.05 -12.23 24.63
CA SER A 234 -15.83 -13.53 23.96
C SER A 234 -14.84 -14.39 24.76
N GLY A 235 -14.95 -15.73 24.64
CA GLY A 235 -14.36 -16.75 25.53
C GLY A 235 -12.84 -16.74 25.72
N GLU A 236 -12.07 -15.97 24.92
CA GLU A 236 -10.63 -15.72 25.13
C GLU A 236 -10.34 -14.41 25.93
N GLY A 237 -11.36 -13.86 26.60
CA GLY A 237 -11.17 -12.99 27.77
C GLY A 237 -10.74 -11.54 27.54
N SER A 238 -10.78 -10.98 26.33
CA SER A 238 -10.38 -9.55 26.15
C SER A 238 -11.19 -8.70 25.17
N LEU A 239 -11.93 -9.28 24.23
CA LEU A 239 -12.64 -8.51 23.19
C LEU A 239 -14.14 -8.43 23.47
N SER A 240 -14.66 -7.21 23.54
CA SER A 240 -16.09 -6.93 23.60
C SER A 240 -16.74 -7.10 22.22
N TYR A 241 -18.07 -7.24 22.18
CA TYR A 241 -18.81 -7.29 20.92
C TYR A 241 -18.53 -6.06 20.01
N LEU A 242 -18.33 -4.89 20.62
CA LEU A 242 -17.94 -3.67 19.89
C LEU A 242 -16.51 -3.76 19.31
N ASP A 243 -15.59 -4.44 19.99
CA ASP A 243 -14.23 -4.62 19.51
C ASP A 243 -14.18 -5.57 18.30
N HIS A 244 -15.04 -6.61 18.28
CA HIS A 244 -15.20 -7.46 17.10
C HIS A 244 -15.74 -6.66 15.90
N PHE A 245 -16.66 -5.73 16.14
CA PHE A 245 -17.17 -4.85 15.09
C PHE A 245 -16.11 -3.85 14.60
N ARG A 246 -15.31 -3.30 15.51
CA ARG A 246 -14.16 -2.48 15.15
C ARG A 246 -13.20 -3.26 14.25
N GLN A 247 -12.84 -4.49 14.61
CA GLN A 247 -11.98 -5.35 13.80
C GLN A 247 -12.59 -5.65 12.43
N LEU A 248 -13.90 -5.89 12.36
CA LEU A 248 -14.62 -6.08 11.11
C LEU A 248 -14.45 -4.86 10.18
N ILE A 249 -14.67 -3.65 10.71
CA ILE A 249 -14.49 -2.40 9.96
C ILE A 249 -13.03 -2.20 9.56
N THR A 250 -12.08 -2.49 10.45
CA THR A 250 -10.64 -2.48 10.14
C THR A 250 -10.30 -3.42 8.98
N HIS A 251 -10.82 -4.65 8.99
CA HIS A 251 -10.56 -5.62 7.91
C HIS A 251 -11.14 -5.16 6.56
N ILE A 252 -12.33 -4.55 6.58
CA ILE A 252 -12.93 -3.93 5.38
C ILE A 252 -12.01 -2.83 4.85
N GLY A 253 -11.55 -1.93 5.70
CA GLY A 253 -10.65 -0.85 5.29
C GLY A 253 -9.24 -1.32 4.90
N ASN A 254 -8.71 -2.38 5.51
CA ASN A 254 -7.45 -3.01 5.10
C ASN A 254 -7.57 -3.60 3.69
N ALA A 255 -8.70 -4.22 3.34
CA ALA A 255 -8.94 -4.71 1.98
C ALA A 255 -8.96 -3.56 0.96
N LEU A 256 -9.58 -2.43 1.32
CA LEU A 256 -9.58 -1.22 0.48
C LEU A 256 -8.20 -0.57 0.38
N GLY A 257 -7.43 -0.55 1.48
CA GLY A 257 -6.04 -0.14 1.50
C GLY A 257 -5.18 -0.99 0.56
N TYR A 258 -5.49 -2.29 0.45
CA TYR A 258 -4.81 -3.19 -0.48
C TYR A 258 -5.17 -2.87 -1.94
N VAL A 259 -6.44 -2.60 -2.25
CA VAL A 259 -6.85 -2.11 -3.59
C VAL A 259 -6.12 -0.82 -3.96
N ARG A 260 -6.02 0.13 -3.02
CA ARG A 260 -5.24 1.36 -3.20
C ARG A 260 -3.77 1.06 -3.47
N LEU A 261 -3.18 0.11 -2.74
CA LEU A 261 -1.79 -0.28 -2.93
C LEU A 261 -1.55 -0.94 -4.30
N ILE A 262 -2.46 -1.81 -4.74
CA ILE A 262 -2.44 -2.41 -6.09
C ILE A 262 -2.49 -1.34 -7.17
N ARG A 263 -3.38 -0.36 -7.02
CA ARG A 263 -3.47 0.79 -7.94
C ARG A 263 -2.15 1.55 -8.01
N SER A 264 -1.59 1.94 -6.86
CA SER A 264 -0.32 2.67 -6.79
C SER A 264 0.84 1.84 -7.36
N GLY A 265 0.89 0.54 -7.08
CA GLY A 265 1.88 -0.39 -7.63
C GLY A 265 1.78 -0.53 -9.15
N GLY A 266 0.56 -0.60 -9.69
CA GLY A 266 0.32 -0.63 -11.13
C GLY A 266 0.72 0.66 -11.84
N LEU A 267 0.41 1.81 -11.24
CA LEU A 267 0.85 3.11 -11.74
C LEU A 267 2.38 3.20 -11.74
N HIS A 268 3.03 2.78 -10.65
CA HIS A 268 4.50 2.77 -10.56
C HIS A 268 5.13 1.77 -11.55
N ALA A 269 4.51 0.63 -11.81
CA ALA A 269 4.97 -0.30 -12.82
C ALA A 269 4.89 0.30 -14.24
N SER A 270 3.77 0.98 -14.53
CA SER A 270 3.51 1.58 -15.84
C SER A 270 4.31 2.86 -16.09
N ALA A 271 4.56 3.68 -15.06
CA ALA A 271 5.30 4.93 -15.17
C ALA A 271 6.71 4.75 -15.76
N ASN A 272 7.41 3.67 -15.36
CA ASN A 272 8.73 3.35 -15.90
C ASN A 272 8.70 2.94 -17.38
N ALA A 273 7.59 2.39 -17.87
CA ALA A 273 7.46 2.03 -19.28
C ALA A 273 7.03 3.25 -20.10
N VAL A 274 6.15 4.11 -19.55
CA VAL A 274 5.68 5.34 -20.20
C VAL A 274 6.78 6.41 -20.30
N SER A 275 7.81 6.40 -19.44
CA SER A 275 8.90 7.39 -19.49
C SER A 275 9.70 7.41 -20.80
N PHE A 276 9.55 6.38 -21.64
CA PHE A 276 10.19 6.30 -22.97
C PHE A 276 9.31 6.84 -24.09
N LEU A 277 8.04 7.17 -23.81
CA LEU A 277 7.14 7.79 -24.78
C LEU A 277 7.37 9.30 -24.78
N PRO A 278 7.68 9.91 -25.94
CA PRO A 278 7.89 11.36 -26.03
C PRO A 278 6.61 12.14 -25.71
N GLU A 279 5.44 11.60 -26.06
CA GLU A 279 4.14 12.19 -25.75
C GLU A 279 3.10 11.10 -25.48
N ILE A 280 2.45 11.17 -24.30
CA ILE A 280 1.50 10.15 -23.82
C ILE A 280 0.19 10.16 -24.63
N ASN A 281 -0.20 11.33 -25.11
CA ASN A 281 -1.43 11.54 -25.88
C ASN A 281 -1.15 11.72 -27.38
N SER A 282 -0.01 11.22 -27.88
CA SER A 282 0.34 11.39 -29.29
C SER A 282 -0.72 10.72 -30.17
N SER A 283 -1.23 11.47 -31.14
CA SER A 283 -2.15 10.96 -32.17
C SER A 283 -1.42 10.28 -33.34
N ALA A 284 -0.09 10.22 -33.29
CA ALA A 284 0.74 9.64 -34.34
C ALA A 284 0.83 8.11 -34.18
N HIS A 285 0.13 7.39 -35.05
CA HIS A 285 0.19 5.93 -35.12
C HIS A 285 1.34 5.47 -36.02
N PHE A 286 2.16 4.53 -35.53
CA PHE A 286 3.26 3.94 -36.30
C PHE A 286 2.74 3.21 -37.54
N GLN A 287 1.57 2.57 -37.44
CA GLN A 287 0.93 1.89 -38.57
C GLN A 287 0.68 2.85 -39.75
N SER A 288 0.20 4.06 -39.48
CA SER A 288 -0.09 5.07 -40.51
C SER A 288 1.18 5.53 -41.21
N ALA A 289 2.27 5.72 -40.45
CA ALA A 289 3.58 6.07 -40.99
C ALA A 289 4.20 4.91 -41.80
N CYS A 290 3.95 3.66 -41.40
CA CYS A 290 4.44 2.51 -42.15
C CYS A 290 3.70 2.30 -43.47
N HIS A 291 2.40 2.59 -43.51
CA HIS A 291 1.61 2.59 -44.74
C HIS A 291 2.00 3.72 -45.69
N SER A 292 2.30 4.92 -45.20
CA SER A 292 2.69 6.04 -46.06
C SER A 292 4.07 5.87 -46.70
N LEU A 293 4.92 5.03 -46.12
CA LEU A 293 6.28 4.73 -46.59
C LEU A 293 6.38 3.40 -47.36
N ASP A 294 5.24 2.76 -47.68
CA ASP A 294 5.16 1.50 -48.43
C ASP A 294 6.03 0.35 -47.86
N TYR A 295 6.10 0.21 -46.54
CA TYR A 295 6.81 -0.91 -45.91
C TYR A 295 6.09 -2.26 -46.11
N SER A 296 6.82 -3.36 -45.90
CA SER A 296 6.29 -4.72 -46.02
C SER A 296 5.09 -4.98 -45.10
N SER A 297 4.27 -5.97 -45.47
CA SER A 297 3.13 -6.41 -44.66
C SER A 297 3.53 -6.83 -43.23
N THR A 298 4.71 -7.43 -43.08
CA THR A 298 5.28 -7.81 -41.78
C THR A 298 5.58 -6.61 -40.89
N THR A 299 6.17 -5.55 -41.46
CA THR A 299 6.47 -4.31 -40.74
C THR A 299 5.18 -3.58 -40.33
N ASN A 300 4.19 -3.54 -41.22
CA ASN A 300 2.87 -2.97 -40.89
C ASN A 300 2.17 -3.73 -39.75
N ALA A 301 2.26 -5.07 -39.74
CA ALA A 301 1.70 -5.87 -38.66
C ALA A 301 2.43 -5.63 -37.32
N ALA A 302 3.76 -5.48 -37.35
CA ALA A 302 4.54 -5.15 -36.16
C ALA A 302 4.24 -3.73 -35.64
N ALA A 303 4.11 -2.76 -36.53
CA ALA A 303 3.74 -1.38 -36.20
C ALA A 303 2.36 -1.31 -35.54
N LYS A 304 1.37 -2.03 -36.07
CA LYS A 304 0.03 -2.14 -35.46
C LYS A 304 0.10 -2.70 -34.04
N ARG A 305 0.88 -3.77 -33.82
CA ARG A 305 1.04 -4.34 -32.47
C ARG A 305 1.70 -3.37 -31.51
N LEU A 306 2.70 -2.62 -31.97
CA LEU A 306 3.33 -1.58 -31.16
C LEU A 306 2.32 -0.49 -30.77
N ASP A 307 1.48 -0.02 -31.72
CA ASP A 307 0.41 0.94 -31.44
C ASP A 307 -0.59 0.39 -30.41
N ASP A 308 -1.00 -0.88 -30.54
CA ASP A 308 -1.89 -1.56 -29.59
C ASP A 308 -1.26 -1.66 -28.18
N ASP A 309 0.03 -2.00 -28.09
CA ASP A 309 0.78 -2.13 -26.83
C ASP A 309 0.98 -0.76 -26.15
N ILE A 310 1.32 0.28 -26.92
CA ILE A 310 1.41 1.66 -26.43
C ILE A 310 0.03 2.12 -25.94
N GLY A 311 -1.02 1.89 -26.72
CA GLY A 311 -2.39 2.23 -26.33
C GLY A 311 -2.80 1.56 -25.02
N ASN A 312 -2.49 0.27 -24.86
CA ASN A 312 -2.73 -0.46 -23.62
C ASN A 312 -1.92 0.09 -22.44
N LEU A 313 -0.65 0.44 -22.66
CA LEU A 313 0.22 1.00 -21.63
C LEU A 313 -0.28 2.38 -21.17
N VAL A 314 -0.60 3.25 -22.13
CA VAL A 314 -1.16 4.58 -21.87
C VAL A 314 -2.48 4.45 -21.14
N ARG A 315 -3.40 3.60 -21.60
CA ARG A 315 -4.68 3.35 -20.91
C ARG A 315 -4.48 2.91 -19.46
N ASN A 316 -3.60 1.95 -19.20
CA ASN A 316 -3.30 1.50 -17.84
C ASN A 316 -2.66 2.59 -16.96
N PHE A 317 -2.05 3.60 -17.57
CA PHE A 317 -1.46 4.76 -16.89
C PHE A 317 -2.46 5.91 -16.68
N THR A 318 -3.30 6.20 -17.68
CA THR A 318 -4.22 7.36 -17.73
C THR A 318 -5.62 7.05 -17.23
N GLU A 319 -6.18 5.88 -17.55
CA GLU A 319 -7.42 5.40 -16.93
C GLU A 319 -7.08 4.98 -15.50
N GLY A 320 -7.09 5.95 -14.60
CA GLY A 320 -7.11 5.69 -13.17
C GLY A 320 -8.39 4.93 -12.86
N ILE A 321 -8.36 3.59 -12.93
CA ILE A 321 -9.53 2.78 -12.64
C ILE A 321 -10.01 3.20 -11.26
N GLN A 322 -11.22 3.78 -11.23
CA GLN A 322 -11.84 4.31 -10.03
C GLN A 322 -12.38 3.13 -9.20
N TYR A 323 -11.49 2.24 -8.78
CA TYR A 323 -11.84 1.01 -8.07
C TYR A 323 -12.73 1.27 -6.86
N PHE A 324 -12.51 2.39 -6.17
CA PHE A 324 -13.34 2.79 -5.04
C PHE A 324 -14.76 3.18 -5.46
N LYS A 325 -14.93 3.94 -6.55
CA LYS A 325 -16.26 4.25 -7.08
C LYS A 325 -17.00 2.97 -7.46
N LEU A 326 -16.33 2.06 -8.20
CA LEU A 326 -16.91 0.76 -8.56
C LEU A 326 -17.32 -0.05 -7.33
N LEU A 327 -16.46 -0.13 -6.31
CA LEU A 327 -16.76 -0.85 -5.06
C LEU A 327 -17.84 -0.17 -4.21
N VAL A 328 -18.11 1.13 -4.37
CA VAL A 328 -19.25 1.80 -3.73
C VAL A 328 -20.52 1.51 -4.53
N ASP A 329 -20.51 1.80 -5.84
CA ASP A 329 -21.68 1.73 -6.72
C ASP A 329 -22.29 0.32 -6.76
N VAL A 330 -21.46 -0.72 -6.77
CA VAL A 330 -21.93 -2.12 -6.82
C VAL A 330 -22.72 -2.53 -5.58
N PHE A 331 -22.42 -1.97 -4.40
CA PHE A 331 -23.12 -2.30 -3.15
C PHE A 331 -24.18 -1.26 -2.75
N ALA A 332 -24.10 -0.04 -3.29
CA ALA A 332 -24.94 1.10 -2.87
C ALA A 332 -26.43 0.79 -2.98
N SER A 333 -26.89 0.22 -4.10
CA SER A 333 -28.31 -0.09 -4.32
C SER A 333 -28.89 -1.04 -3.27
N ALA A 334 -28.14 -2.08 -2.88
CA ALA A 334 -28.57 -3.04 -1.88
C ALA A 334 -28.52 -2.49 -0.44
N PHE A 335 -27.54 -1.64 -0.15
CA PHE A 335 -27.31 -1.08 1.20
C PHE A 335 -28.19 0.14 1.50
N ARG A 336 -28.64 0.85 0.46
CA ARG A 336 -29.55 2.00 0.55
C ARG A 336 -31.02 1.63 0.34
N ASP A 337 -31.34 0.35 0.20
CA ASP A 337 -32.72 -0.13 0.09
C ASP A 337 -33.51 0.21 1.37
N PRO A 338 -34.76 0.72 1.26
CA PRO A 338 -35.60 1.02 2.42
C PRO A 338 -35.80 -0.15 3.40
N LYS A 339 -35.73 -1.40 2.92
CA LYS A 339 -35.80 -2.62 3.76
C LYS A 339 -34.60 -2.75 4.70
N SER A 340 -33.47 -2.14 4.34
CA SER A 340 -32.22 -2.16 5.09
C SER A 340 -32.10 -0.96 6.05
N PHE A 341 -33.21 -0.52 6.66
CA PHE A 341 -33.25 0.67 7.52
C PHE A 341 -32.29 0.61 8.72
N HIS A 342 -31.94 -0.58 9.22
CA HIS A 342 -30.96 -0.73 10.30
C HIS A 342 -29.56 -0.25 9.89
N LEU A 343 -29.22 -0.29 8.61
CA LEU A 343 -27.95 0.23 8.09
C LEU A 343 -27.94 1.76 8.09
N GLN A 344 -29.11 2.40 8.01
CA GLN A 344 -29.25 3.86 8.06
C GLN A 344 -28.88 4.48 9.41
N GLN A 345 -28.47 3.66 10.38
CA GLN A 345 -28.13 4.05 11.75
C GLN A 345 -26.63 3.97 12.02
N PHE A 346 -25.82 3.58 11.02
CA PHE A 346 -24.39 3.35 11.20
C PHE A 346 -23.65 4.60 11.72
N TYR A 347 -23.91 5.80 11.19
CA TYR A 347 -23.28 7.04 11.67
C TYR A 347 -23.33 7.20 13.20
N ALA A 348 -24.41 6.76 13.85
CA ALA A 348 -24.60 6.87 15.29
C ALA A 348 -23.72 5.91 16.12
N ILE A 349 -23.24 4.80 15.54
CA ILE A 349 -22.32 3.87 16.21
C ILE A 349 -20.85 4.27 16.06
N VAL A 350 -20.53 5.21 15.16
CA VAL A 350 -19.16 5.66 14.93
C VAL A 350 -18.53 6.26 16.20
N PRO A 351 -19.19 7.17 16.96
CA PRO A 351 -18.62 7.70 18.20
C PRO A 351 -18.14 6.63 19.21
N PRO A 352 -18.97 5.66 19.65
CA PRO A 352 -18.50 4.62 20.56
C PRO A 352 -17.44 3.70 19.93
N LEU A 353 -17.46 3.48 18.61
CA LEU A 353 -16.40 2.72 17.94
C LEU A 353 -15.05 3.45 17.98
N THR A 354 -15.03 4.78 17.83
CA THR A 354 -13.79 5.54 17.94
C THR A 354 -13.20 5.47 19.35
N LEU A 355 -14.03 5.38 20.41
CA LEU A 355 -13.55 5.13 21.77
C LEU A 355 -12.85 3.77 21.87
N SER A 356 -13.48 2.70 21.36
CA SER A 356 -12.89 1.34 21.30
C SER A 356 -11.58 1.33 20.51
N PHE A 357 -11.53 2.05 19.38
CA PHE A 357 -10.31 2.17 18.58
C PHE A 357 -9.17 2.86 19.33
N VAL A 358 -9.44 4.01 19.94
CA VAL A 358 -8.41 4.76 20.69
C VAL A 358 -7.92 3.96 21.90
N ASP A 359 -8.81 3.28 22.63
CA ASP A 359 -8.41 2.40 23.73
C ASP A 359 -7.46 1.28 23.24
N ASN A 360 -7.78 0.66 22.11
CA ASN A 360 -6.93 -0.36 21.48
C ASN A 360 -5.60 0.21 20.98
N ALA A 361 -5.59 1.38 20.34
CA ALA A 361 -4.39 2.03 19.82
C ALA A 361 -3.41 2.41 20.95
N VAL A 362 -3.94 2.97 22.04
CA VAL A 362 -3.15 3.26 23.26
C VAL A 362 -2.56 1.97 23.83
N SER A 363 -3.35 0.91 23.97
CA SER A 363 -2.87 -0.40 24.47
C SER A 363 -1.77 -0.99 23.59
N ASN A 364 -1.92 -0.91 22.26
CA ASN A 364 -0.94 -1.42 21.31
C ASN A 364 0.38 -0.64 21.35
N LYS A 365 0.32 0.69 21.50
CA LYS A 365 1.51 1.53 21.68
C LYS A 365 2.19 1.28 23.03
N GLU A 366 1.44 1.06 24.10
CA GLU A 366 2.02 0.66 25.39
C GLU A 366 2.78 -0.67 25.32
N LYS A 367 2.27 -1.65 24.56
CA LYS A 367 2.96 -2.93 24.33
C LYS A 367 4.30 -2.75 23.62
N ILE A 368 4.41 -1.80 22.69
CA ILE A 368 5.69 -1.44 22.06
C ILE A 368 6.69 -0.96 23.12
N PHE A 369 6.28 -0.02 23.99
CA PHE A 369 7.15 0.49 25.05
C PHE A 369 7.59 -0.60 26.03
N LYS A 370 6.72 -1.58 26.31
CA LYS A 370 7.00 -2.73 27.18
C LYS A 370 7.80 -3.85 26.50
N LYS A 371 8.17 -3.70 25.22
CA LYS A 371 8.86 -4.73 24.40
C LYS A 371 8.10 -6.07 24.36
N ASN A 372 6.77 -6.04 24.47
CA ASN A 372 5.95 -7.23 24.27
C ASN A 372 5.94 -7.59 22.78
N LYS A 373 6.17 -8.87 22.48
CA LYS A 373 6.24 -9.36 21.10
C LYS A 373 4.86 -9.47 20.43
N ASP A 374 3.82 -9.70 21.21
CA ASP A 374 2.48 -10.00 20.69
C ASP A 374 1.54 -8.79 20.78
N GLY A 375 0.97 -8.41 19.63
CA GLY A 375 -0.04 -7.36 19.53
C GLY A 375 0.49 -5.93 19.73
N ALA A 376 1.79 -5.71 19.53
CA ALA A 376 2.40 -4.39 19.54
C ALA A 376 2.23 -3.73 18.14
N ALA A 377 1.60 -2.57 18.08
CA ALA A 377 1.34 -1.87 16.81
C ALA A 377 1.29 -0.36 17.01
N PHE A 378 1.77 0.40 16.01
CA PHE A 378 1.81 1.87 16.05
C PHE A 378 0.86 2.54 15.05
N THR A 379 0.32 1.77 14.09
CA THR A 379 -0.60 2.23 13.03
C THR A 379 -1.67 1.15 12.82
N ASP A 380 -2.90 1.58 12.53
CA ASP A 380 -4.05 0.73 12.17
C ASP A 380 -5.09 1.60 11.43
N ASP A 381 -4.66 2.28 10.36
CA ASP A 381 -5.50 3.22 9.61
C ASP A 381 -6.60 2.53 8.78
N GLY A 382 -6.57 1.19 8.70
CA GLY A 382 -7.65 0.39 8.13
C GLY A 382 -9.00 0.70 8.77
N PHE A 383 -9.04 0.98 10.07
CA PHE A 383 -10.28 1.39 10.73
C PHE A 383 -10.87 2.69 10.14
N ALA A 384 -10.04 3.72 9.98
CA ALA A 384 -10.44 5.00 9.42
C ALA A 384 -10.89 4.87 7.96
N MET A 385 -10.15 4.09 7.17
CA MET A 385 -10.47 3.76 5.78
C MET A 385 -11.82 3.01 5.67
N GLY A 386 -12.09 2.11 6.61
CA GLY A 386 -13.34 1.34 6.69
C GLY A 386 -14.55 2.22 7.04
N ILE A 387 -14.43 3.11 8.03
CA ILE A 387 -15.51 4.07 8.36
C ILE A 387 -15.83 4.95 7.15
N ALA A 388 -14.80 5.53 6.52
CA ALA A 388 -14.98 6.40 5.36
C ALA A 388 -15.71 5.69 4.21
N TYR A 389 -15.35 4.44 3.93
CA TYR A 389 -16.01 3.64 2.91
C TYR A 389 -17.47 3.35 3.25
N ILE A 390 -17.76 2.92 4.47
CA ILE A 390 -19.12 2.55 4.87
C ILE A 390 -20.02 3.78 4.91
N ASN A 391 -19.52 4.93 5.38
CA ASN A 391 -20.27 6.19 5.33
C ASN A 391 -20.60 6.59 3.89
N ALA A 392 -19.62 6.51 2.97
CA ALA A 392 -19.85 6.79 1.56
C ALA A 392 -20.81 5.77 0.91
N LEU A 393 -20.72 4.49 1.28
CA LEU A 393 -21.61 3.44 0.81
C LEU A 393 -23.07 3.69 1.24
N LEU A 394 -23.27 4.16 2.47
CA LEU A 394 -24.59 4.42 3.04
C LEU A 394 -25.13 5.83 2.80
N ASP A 395 -24.30 6.74 2.27
CA ASP A 395 -24.63 8.15 2.05
C ASP A 395 -24.92 8.91 3.36
N GLN A 396 -24.07 8.74 4.37
CA GLN A 396 -24.27 9.24 5.75
C GLN A 396 -23.27 10.33 6.17
N ASP A 397 -22.57 10.92 5.21
CA ASP A 397 -21.54 11.93 5.50
C ASP A 397 -22.13 13.15 6.22
N ALA A 398 -23.32 13.62 5.82
CA ALA A 398 -23.98 14.78 6.43
C ALA A 398 -24.46 14.49 7.86
N GLU A 399 -25.03 13.32 8.10
CA GLU A 399 -25.47 12.87 9.42
C GLU A 399 -24.30 12.73 10.38
N PHE A 400 -23.18 12.18 9.89
CA PHE A 400 -21.96 12.03 10.64
C PHE A 400 -21.32 13.38 10.99
N ASP A 401 -21.21 14.30 10.02
CA ASP A 401 -20.69 15.65 10.26
C ASP A 401 -21.58 16.42 11.24
N GLY A 402 -22.90 16.23 11.16
CA GLY A 402 -23.88 16.78 12.09
C GLY A 402 -23.81 16.23 13.51
N LEU A 403 -22.96 15.24 13.82
CA LEU A 403 -22.65 14.82 15.19
C LEU A 403 -21.65 15.76 15.88
N GLN A 404 -20.81 16.47 15.12
CA GLN A 404 -19.69 17.27 15.62
C GLN A 404 -18.84 16.49 16.65
N TRP A 405 -18.62 15.21 16.38
CA TRP A 405 -18.06 14.27 17.34
C TRP A 405 -16.65 14.65 17.79
N PHE A 406 -15.74 14.92 16.84
CA PHE A 406 -14.35 15.24 17.14
C PHE A 406 -14.19 16.58 17.89
N GLU A 407 -15.04 17.57 17.59
CA GLU A 407 -15.09 18.83 18.36
C GLU A 407 -15.51 18.57 19.80
N THR A 408 -16.52 17.73 20.00
CA THR A 408 -17.02 17.36 21.34
C THR A 408 -15.98 16.59 22.14
N VAL A 409 -15.25 15.68 21.51
CA VAL A 409 -14.14 14.94 22.12
C VAL A 409 -13.01 15.90 22.54
N ASN A 410 -12.63 16.83 21.67
CA ASN A 410 -11.59 17.82 21.98
C ASN A 410 -12.00 18.71 23.16
N SER A 411 -13.23 19.21 23.15
CA SER A 411 -13.81 19.99 24.25
C SER A 411 -13.89 19.19 25.57
N HIS A 412 -14.21 17.89 25.51
CA HIS A 412 -14.18 17.01 26.69
C HIS A 412 -12.78 16.88 27.28
N PHE A 413 -11.78 16.52 26.48
CA PHE A 413 -10.41 16.36 26.97
C PHE A 413 -9.79 17.68 27.45
N ASN A 414 -10.12 18.82 26.81
CA ASN A 414 -9.68 20.13 27.29
C ASN A 414 -10.27 20.45 28.68
N ARG A 415 -11.56 20.16 28.91
CA ARG A 415 -12.19 20.29 30.23
C ARG A 415 -11.54 19.38 31.28
N GLU A 416 -11.29 18.12 30.94
CA GLU A 416 -10.59 17.18 31.86
C GLU A 416 -9.16 17.63 32.16
N LYS A 417 -8.44 18.15 31.17
CA LYS A 417 -7.09 18.68 31.34
C LYS A 417 -7.07 19.85 32.31
N ILE A 418 -7.94 20.85 32.11
CA ILE A 418 -8.05 22.01 33.01
C ILE A 418 -8.45 21.55 34.42
N ALA A 419 -9.42 20.63 34.53
CA ALA A 419 -9.83 20.11 35.84
C ALA A 419 -8.71 19.35 36.57
N ALA A 420 -7.84 18.62 35.84
CA ALA A 420 -6.68 17.96 36.40
C ALA A 420 -5.56 18.94 36.79
N GLU A 421 -5.44 20.07 36.09
CA GLU A 421 -4.49 21.13 36.42
C GLU A 421 -4.87 21.86 37.71
N VAL A 422 -6.16 22.20 37.87
CA VAL A 422 -6.71 22.96 39.02
C VAL A 422 -6.78 22.14 40.31
N ARG A 423 -7.08 20.84 40.26
CA ARG A 423 -7.24 19.99 41.47
C ARG A 423 -5.96 19.77 42.29
N ALA A 424 -4.80 20.22 41.80
CA ALA A 424 -3.50 19.83 42.36
C ALA A 424 -2.64 21.01 42.86
N ASP A 425 -3.22 22.21 43.02
CA ASP A 425 -2.53 23.42 43.48
C ASP A 425 -2.28 23.48 45.00
N GLY A 426 -2.37 22.35 45.72
CA GLY A 426 -2.46 22.35 47.19
C GLY A 426 -1.80 21.22 48.00
N GLY A 427 -0.88 20.39 47.47
CA GLY A 427 -0.07 19.52 48.35
C GLY A 427 0.54 18.24 47.75
N ASP A 428 1.51 17.70 48.50
CA ASP A 428 2.18 16.38 48.54
C ASP A 428 2.78 15.78 47.24
N GLU A 429 3.98 15.18 47.33
CA GLU A 429 4.74 14.64 46.18
C GLU A 429 3.96 13.54 45.41
N LYS A 430 3.17 12.72 46.14
CA LYS A 430 2.30 11.68 45.57
C LYS A 430 1.15 12.25 44.73
N LEU A 431 0.60 13.40 45.12
CA LEU A 431 -0.44 14.10 44.38
C LEU A 431 0.12 14.68 43.08
N GLN A 432 1.35 15.20 43.10
CA GLN A 432 2.04 15.66 41.89
C GLN A 432 2.34 14.51 40.91
N GLN A 433 2.78 13.35 41.40
CA GLN A 433 2.96 12.16 40.55
C GLN A 433 1.64 11.68 39.92
N THR A 434 0.54 11.69 40.68
CA THR A 434 -0.80 11.33 40.20
C THR A 434 -1.31 12.33 39.14
N LYS A 435 -1.04 13.63 39.34
CA LYS A 435 -1.31 14.69 38.35
C LYS A 435 -0.57 14.42 37.05
N ALA A 436 0.75 14.21 37.12
CA ALA A 436 1.59 13.99 35.95
C ALA A 436 1.12 12.76 35.14
N LEU A 437 0.76 11.67 35.83
CA LEU A 437 0.24 10.46 35.18
C LEU A 437 -1.11 10.67 34.50
N THR A 438 -2.01 11.44 35.13
CA THR A 438 -3.33 11.78 34.58
C THR A 438 -3.20 12.66 33.34
N LEU A 439 -2.39 13.73 33.41
CA LEU A 439 -2.13 14.62 32.28
C LEU A 439 -1.48 13.87 31.11
N LYS A 440 -0.54 12.95 31.40
CA LYS A 440 0.08 12.10 30.37
C LYS A 440 -0.96 11.20 29.67
N ARG A 441 -1.87 10.58 30.42
CA ARG A 441 -2.95 9.75 29.86
C ARG A 441 -3.91 10.56 28.98
N ILE A 442 -4.32 11.74 29.44
CA ILE A 442 -5.17 12.64 28.66
C ILE A 442 -4.45 13.03 27.36
N ALA A 443 -3.19 13.49 27.45
CA ALA A 443 -2.41 13.88 26.28
C ALA A 443 -2.24 12.74 25.26
N GLN A 444 -1.99 11.52 25.73
CA GLN A 444 -1.87 10.34 24.86
C GLN A 444 -3.20 10.04 24.14
N ARG A 445 -4.33 10.04 24.86
CA ARG A 445 -5.65 9.83 24.22
C ARG A 445 -6.01 10.93 23.25
N THR A 446 -5.76 12.20 23.59
CA THR A 446 -5.99 13.34 22.70
C THR A 446 -5.19 13.20 21.41
N ALA A 447 -3.91 12.80 21.50
CA ALA A 447 -3.07 12.56 20.33
C ALA A 447 -3.63 11.44 19.43
N GLU A 448 -4.09 10.32 20.00
CA GLU A 448 -4.70 9.24 19.21
C GLU A 448 -6.01 9.67 18.52
N PHE A 449 -6.85 10.46 19.18
CA PHE A 449 -8.06 11.00 18.55
C PHE A 449 -7.73 11.95 17.40
N GLN A 450 -6.68 12.76 17.56
CA GLN A 450 -6.24 13.68 16.52
C GLN A 450 -5.67 12.93 15.31
N LEU A 451 -4.87 11.88 15.54
CA LEU A 451 -4.41 10.99 14.47
C LEU A 451 -5.58 10.32 13.75
N LEU A 452 -6.56 9.79 14.49
CA LEU A 452 -7.76 9.20 13.91
C LEU A 452 -8.55 10.20 13.07
N TYR A 453 -8.70 11.44 13.55
CA TYR A 453 -9.38 12.51 12.81
C TYR A 453 -8.69 12.80 11.47
N TYR A 454 -7.35 12.91 11.45
CA TYR A 454 -6.61 13.13 10.22
C TYR A 454 -6.67 11.93 9.27
N SER A 455 -6.50 10.71 9.78
CA SER A 455 -6.63 9.49 8.97
C SER A 455 -8.03 9.36 8.37
N LEU A 456 -9.08 9.65 9.14
CA LEU A 456 -10.47 9.60 8.67
C LEU A 456 -10.77 10.69 7.64
N SER A 457 -10.33 11.93 7.91
CA SER A 457 -10.50 13.05 6.98
C SER A 457 -9.79 12.79 5.65
N GLY A 458 -8.56 12.28 5.70
CA GLY A 458 -7.81 11.86 4.51
C GLY A 458 -8.47 10.69 3.78
N ALA A 459 -9.03 9.72 4.52
CA ALA A 459 -9.73 8.58 3.94
C ALA A 459 -11.03 8.97 3.20
N ARG A 460 -11.78 9.95 3.72
CA ARG A 460 -13.03 10.44 3.09
C ARG A 460 -12.79 11.02 1.69
N VAL A 461 -11.62 11.62 1.44
CA VAL A 461 -11.28 12.19 0.12
C VAL A 461 -11.32 11.13 -0.99
N PHE A 462 -11.03 9.86 -0.68
CA PHE A 462 -11.05 8.79 -1.68
C PHE A 462 -12.45 8.44 -2.21
N PHE A 463 -13.50 8.85 -1.48
CA PHE A 463 -14.89 8.49 -1.79
C PHE A 463 -15.77 9.69 -2.10
N LYS A 464 -15.25 10.92 -1.99
CA LYS A 464 -15.95 12.10 -2.50
C LYS A 464 -16.01 11.99 -4.02
N GLN A 465 -17.23 12.02 -4.56
CA GLN A 465 -17.40 12.18 -6.00
C GLN A 465 -16.81 13.55 -6.39
N PRO A 466 -16.02 13.65 -7.47
CA PRO A 466 -15.77 14.95 -8.04
C PRO A 466 -17.14 15.53 -8.39
N GLU A 467 -17.48 16.68 -7.79
CA GLU A 467 -18.61 17.46 -8.29
C GLU A 467 -18.36 17.65 -9.78
N GLU A 468 -19.29 17.18 -10.61
CA GLU A 468 -19.33 17.53 -12.02
C GLU A 468 -19.50 19.05 -12.07
N SER A 469 -18.39 19.77 -12.13
CA SER A 469 -18.36 21.16 -12.53
C SER A 469 -18.83 21.19 -13.99
N PHE A 470 -20.12 21.49 -14.15
CA PHE A 470 -20.79 21.78 -15.41
C PHE A 470 -20.08 22.89 -16.19
#